data_AF-A0A2K1QNW4-F1
#
_entry.id   AF-A0A2K1QNW4-F1
#
_cell.length_a   1.000
_cell.length_b   1.000
_cell.length_c   1.000
_cell.angle_alpha   90.00
_cell.angle_beta   90.00
_cell.angle_gamma   90.00
#
_symmetry.space_group_name_H-M   'P 1'
#
loop_
_entity.id
_entity.type
_entity.pdbx_description
1 polymer ?
#
loop_
_entity_poly.entity_id
_entity_poly.type
_entity_poly.pdbx_seq_one_letter_code
_entity_poly.pdbx_strand_id
1 'polypeptide(L)'
;MGRVCSIERVSAGMTVTLGADFVKSIEQSLHHWENLWRGNPSAQKTPTRLGDPLMADCLSLLGSSYYHLYLGDELQVLKRLASNADISFLLPDVKQPSLALKAVKYAASSWLVRAKMGIAHLQRTAALEYGGHVLVTAYEGALILSWWLTKRSDPHHHFTLPDEYADDVAALDEIFRDVLAEIEEQGIFDRMNVTPVGTVPLRFYRKLMVPWVWGYSSTIGERLDHFSQRVIELSST
;
A
#
# COMPACT_ATOMS: atom_id res chain seq x y z
N MET A 1 13.03 -16.17 -2.29
CA MET A 1 12.11 -15.05 -2.02
C MET A 1 12.77 -13.85 -1.37
N GLY A 2 13.67 -14.02 -0.38
CA GLY A 2 14.39 -12.89 0.23
C GLY A 2 15.08 -11.97 -0.79
N ARG A 3 15.57 -12.48 -1.93
CA ARG A 3 16.38 -11.70 -2.88
C ARG A 3 15.71 -10.45 -3.45
N VAL A 4 14.40 -10.39 -3.71
CA VAL A 4 13.77 -9.16 -4.28
C VAL A 4 13.72 -8.05 -3.24
N CYS A 5 13.18 -8.32 -2.05
CA CYS A 5 13.19 -7.38 -0.92
C CYS A 5 14.61 -7.12 -0.36
N SER A 6 15.54 -8.07 -0.52
CA SER A 6 16.93 -7.96 -0.02
C SER A 6 17.86 -7.27 -1.01
N ILE A 7 17.64 -7.39 -2.32
CA ILE A 7 18.44 -6.69 -3.33
C ILE A 7 18.27 -5.19 -3.14
N GLU A 8 17.07 -4.70 -2.85
CA GLU A 8 16.88 -3.28 -2.54
C GLU A 8 17.48 -2.85 -1.19
N ARG A 9 17.48 -3.73 -0.19
CA ARG A 9 18.07 -3.45 1.14
C ARG A 9 19.59 -3.51 1.15
N VAL A 10 20.21 -4.32 0.30
CA VAL A 10 21.66 -4.54 0.24
C VAL A 10 22.32 -3.72 -0.86
N SER A 11 21.60 -3.41 -1.95
CA SER A 11 22.11 -2.57 -3.01
C SER A 11 21.91 -1.12 -2.61
N ALA A 12 22.95 -0.48 -2.10
CA ALA A 12 23.01 0.93 -1.73
C ALA A 12 22.77 1.86 -2.95
N GLY A 13 21.56 1.87 -3.50
CA GLY A 13 21.15 2.68 -4.64
C GLY A 13 21.44 2.11 -6.03
N MET A 14 21.92 0.86 -6.17
CA MET A 14 22.06 0.22 -7.49
C MET A 14 20.76 -0.49 -7.88
N THR A 15 20.04 0.07 -8.84
CA THR A 15 18.90 -0.57 -9.51
C THR A 15 19.43 -1.73 -10.37
N VAL A 16 19.28 -2.96 -9.87
CA VAL A 16 19.51 -4.16 -10.68
C VAL A 16 18.27 -4.36 -11.54
N THR A 17 18.38 -4.09 -12.83
CA THR A 17 17.31 -4.40 -13.79
C THR A 17 17.11 -5.91 -13.81
N LEU A 18 15.98 -6.38 -13.27
CA LEU A 18 15.63 -7.80 -13.28
C LEU A 18 15.29 -8.22 -14.72
N GLY A 19 15.91 -9.28 -15.22
CA GLY A 19 15.59 -9.82 -16.54
C GLY A 19 14.13 -10.28 -16.63
N ALA A 20 13.50 -10.14 -17.81
CA ALA A 20 12.09 -10.47 -18.02
C ALA A 20 11.73 -11.91 -17.62
N ASP A 21 12.61 -12.88 -17.88
CA ASP A 21 12.42 -14.27 -17.49
C ASP A 21 12.40 -14.47 -15.97
N PHE A 22 13.22 -13.69 -15.25
CA PHE A 22 13.24 -13.70 -13.79
C PHE A 22 11.95 -13.11 -13.22
N VAL A 23 11.50 -11.97 -13.75
CA VAL A 23 10.23 -11.33 -13.36
C VAL A 23 9.07 -12.30 -13.55
N LYS A 24 8.99 -12.95 -14.72
CA LYS A 24 7.95 -13.95 -15.01
C LYS A 24 8.00 -15.15 -14.06
N SER A 25 9.19 -15.66 -13.75
CA SER A 25 9.37 -16.76 -12.80
C SER A 25 8.93 -16.38 -11.38
N ILE A 26 9.24 -15.16 -10.94
CA ILE A 26 8.79 -14.63 -9.65
C ILE A 26 7.28 -14.44 -9.63
N GLU A 27 6.68 -13.85 -10.68
CA GLU A 27 5.23 -13.67 -10.79
C GLU A 27 4.50 -15.01 -10.70
N GLN A 28 4.98 -16.03 -11.43
CA GLN A 28 4.45 -17.39 -11.34
C GLN A 28 4.58 -17.94 -9.92
N SER A 29 5.73 -17.76 -9.26
CA SER A 29 5.94 -18.26 -7.91
C SER A 29 5.01 -17.58 -6.89
N LEU A 30 4.80 -16.26 -7.02
CA LEU A 30 3.87 -15.50 -6.17
C LEU A 30 2.42 -15.95 -6.41
N HIS A 31 2.05 -16.17 -7.67
CA HIS A 31 0.72 -16.67 -8.02
C HIS A 31 0.44 -18.06 -7.43
N HIS A 32 1.41 -18.98 -7.48
CA HIS A 32 1.27 -20.29 -6.84
C HIS A 32 1.13 -20.16 -5.32
N TRP A 33 1.94 -19.30 -4.69
CA TRP A 33 1.85 -19.06 -3.25
C TRP A 33 0.48 -18.51 -2.86
N GLU A 34 -0.02 -17.53 -3.61
CA GLU A 34 -1.35 -16.97 -3.38
C GLU A 34 -2.46 -18.01 -3.55
N ASN A 35 -2.38 -18.86 -4.58
CA ASN A 35 -3.35 -19.94 -4.77
C ASN A 35 -3.32 -20.96 -3.62
N LEU A 36 -2.12 -21.31 -3.12
CA LEU A 36 -1.97 -22.16 -1.95
C LEU A 36 -2.56 -21.52 -0.69
N TRP A 37 -2.33 -20.21 -0.52
CA TRP A 37 -2.93 -19.45 0.57
C TRP A 37 -4.46 -19.46 0.49
N ARG A 38 -5.04 -19.17 -0.69
CA ARG A 38 -6.50 -19.19 -0.92
C ARG A 38 -7.11 -20.59 -0.75
N GLY A 39 -6.36 -21.63 -1.10
CA GLY A 39 -6.77 -23.02 -0.91
C GLY A 39 -6.73 -23.50 0.54
N ASN A 40 -6.16 -22.71 1.45
CA ASN A 40 -6.11 -23.05 2.87
C ASN A 40 -7.50 -22.84 3.53
N PRO A 41 -8.03 -23.80 4.30
CA PRO A 41 -9.31 -23.66 5.00
C PRO A 41 -9.39 -22.44 5.92
N SER A 42 -8.26 -21.99 6.47
CA SER A 42 -8.18 -20.79 7.30
C SER A 42 -8.30 -19.48 6.51
N ALA A 43 -8.06 -19.49 5.20
CA ALA A 43 -8.23 -18.31 4.32
C ALA A 43 -9.70 -18.03 3.98
N GLN A 44 -10.56 -19.06 4.02
CA GLN A 44 -11.98 -18.94 3.70
C GLN A 44 -12.83 -18.47 4.87
N LYS A 45 -12.27 -18.46 6.08
CA LYS A 45 -12.95 -17.90 7.24
C LYS A 45 -12.92 -16.38 7.09
N THR A 46 -14.05 -15.72 7.31
CA THR A 46 -14.11 -14.26 7.47
C THR A 46 -12.94 -13.83 8.37
N PRO A 47 -12.20 -12.75 8.04
CA PRO A 47 -11.16 -12.22 8.92
C PRO A 47 -11.79 -11.93 10.28
N THR A 48 -11.72 -12.91 11.16
CA THR A 48 -12.31 -12.91 12.48
C THR A 48 -11.19 -12.62 13.44
N ARG A 49 -11.54 -12.22 14.67
CA ARG A 49 -10.61 -11.95 15.78
C ARG A 49 -9.70 -13.15 16.17
N LEU A 50 -9.76 -14.27 15.45
CA LEU A 50 -9.09 -15.55 15.69
C LEU A 50 -8.41 -16.06 14.39
N GLY A 51 -8.06 -15.16 13.48
CA GLY A 51 -7.30 -15.51 12.27
C GLY A 51 -5.92 -16.06 12.63
N ASP A 52 -5.41 -17.00 11.83
CA ASP A 52 -4.05 -17.52 11.99
C ASP A 52 -3.04 -16.40 11.66
N PRO A 53 -2.18 -15.97 12.60
CA PRO A 53 -1.18 -14.93 12.38
C PRO A 53 -0.27 -15.23 11.18
N LEU A 54 0.05 -16.50 10.95
CA LEU A 54 0.88 -16.92 9.82
C LEU A 54 0.19 -16.62 8.48
N MET A 55 -1.14 -16.71 8.43
CA MET A 55 -1.92 -16.40 7.24
C MET A 55 -1.96 -14.90 6.96
N ALA A 56 -2.00 -14.07 7.99
CA ALA A 56 -1.94 -12.61 7.86
C ALA A 56 -0.53 -12.13 7.42
N ASP A 57 0.51 -12.76 7.96
CA ASP A 57 1.90 -12.51 7.59
C ASP A 57 2.17 -12.88 6.12
N CYS A 58 1.63 -14.03 5.65
CA CYS A 58 1.73 -14.43 4.25
C CYS A 58 1.17 -13.37 3.29
N LEU A 59 -0.01 -12.82 3.57
CA LEU A 59 -0.60 -11.78 2.74
C LEU A 59 0.24 -10.50 2.73
N SER A 60 0.82 -10.14 3.87
CA SER A 60 1.65 -8.94 3.98
C SER A 60 2.93 -9.09 3.16
N LEU A 61 3.57 -10.27 3.18
CA LEU A 61 4.75 -10.56 2.37
C LEU A 61 4.42 -10.68 0.87
N LEU A 62 3.29 -11.30 0.52
CA LEU A 62 2.78 -11.35 -0.85
C LEU A 62 2.53 -9.94 -1.40
N GLY A 63 1.85 -9.09 -0.62
CA GLY A 63 1.58 -7.70 -0.97
C GLY A 63 2.85 -6.92 -1.27
N SER A 64 3.82 -6.92 -0.33
CA SER A 64 5.11 -6.25 -0.54
C SER A 64 5.85 -6.80 -1.75
N SER A 65 5.83 -8.12 -1.97
CA SER A 65 6.46 -8.74 -3.14
C SER A 65 5.85 -8.25 -4.45
N TYR A 66 4.51 -8.18 -4.55
CA TYR A 66 3.84 -7.65 -5.73
C TYR A 66 4.09 -6.14 -5.92
N TYR A 67 4.15 -5.35 -4.84
CA TYR A 67 4.47 -3.93 -4.94
C TYR A 67 5.86 -3.71 -5.54
N HIS A 68 6.85 -4.45 -5.07
CA HIS A 68 8.22 -4.36 -5.58
C HIS A 68 8.37 -4.93 -7.00
N LEU A 69 7.61 -5.97 -7.34
CA LEU A 69 7.62 -6.55 -8.68
C LEU A 69 7.02 -5.61 -9.72
N TYR A 70 5.92 -4.93 -9.37
CA TYR A 70 5.12 -4.15 -10.32
C TYR A 70 5.40 -2.64 -10.31
N LEU A 71 5.86 -2.11 -9.18
CA LEU A 71 6.08 -0.67 -8.95
C LEU A 71 7.47 -0.39 -8.38
N GLY A 72 8.46 -1.26 -8.58
CA GLY A 72 9.77 -1.15 -7.91
C GLY A 72 10.40 0.25 -7.99
N ASP A 73 10.53 0.82 -9.20
CA ASP A 73 11.12 2.14 -9.40
C ASP A 73 10.26 3.26 -8.78
N GLU A 74 8.95 3.26 -9.04
CA GLU A 74 8.01 4.24 -8.51
C GLU A 74 8.00 4.19 -6.98
N LEU A 75 7.92 3.01 -6.38
CA LEU A 75 7.93 2.80 -4.95
C LEU A 75 9.24 3.28 -4.31
N GLN A 76 10.39 3.10 -4.97
CA GLN A 76 11.66 3.66 -4.50
C GLN A 76 11.63 5.19 -4.48
N VAL A 77 11.07 5.83 -5.51
CA VAL A 77 10.89 7.29 -5.53
C VAL A 77 9.96 7.74 -4.40
N LEU A 78 8.82 7.06 -4.21
CA LEU A 78 7.87 7.35 -3.13
C LEU A 78 8.51 7.22 -1.74
N LYS A 79 9.32 6.17 -1.50
CA LYS A 79 10.06 5.98 -0.25
C LYS A 79 11.09 7.08 -0.01
N ARG A 80 11.79 7.54 -1.05
CA ARG A 80 12.75 8.65 -0.97
C ARG A 80 12.06 9.98 -0.64
N LEU A 81 10.92 10.25 -1.28
CA LEU A 81 10.07 11.41 -0.99
C LEU A 81 9.59 11.39 0.47
N ALA A 82 9.11 10.25 0.94
CA ALA A 82 8.67 10.10 2.33
C ALA A 82 9.83 10.22 3.34
N SER A 83 11.06 9.88 2.95
CA SER A 83 12.23 9.89 3.84
C SER A 83 12.91 11.25 3.96
N ASN A 84 12.78 12.14 2.97
CA ASN A 84 13.49 13.42 2.94
C ASN A 84 12.49 14.57 2.72
N ALA A 85 12.26 15.36 3.76
CA ALA A 85 11.36 16.52 3.70
C ALA A 85 11.85 17.63 2.75
N ASP A 86 13.18 17.73 2.56
CA ASP A 86 13.80 18.84 1.81
C ASP A 86 13.90 18.62 0.29
N ILE A 87 13.45 17.48 -0.22
CA ILE A 87 13.62 17.13 -1.63
C ILE A 87 12.37 17.49 -2.43
N SER A 88 12.48 18.54 -3.26
CA SER A 88 11.48 18.93 -4.26
C SER A 88 11.51 18.00 -5.49
N PHE A 89 11.10 16.74 -5.32
CA PHE A 89 10.74 15.89 -6.46
C PHE A 89 9.23 15.91 -6.72
N LEU A 90 8.87 15.74 -7.98
CA LEU A 90 7.50 15.46 -8.42
C LEU A 90 7.14 14.00 -8.10
N LEU A 91 5.85 13.74 -7.92
CA LEU A 91 5.37 12.36 -7.84
C LEU A 91 5.72 11.62 -9.14
N PRO A 92 6.22 10.38 -9.07
CA PRO A 92 6.60 9.63 -10.26
C PRO A 92 5.39 9.43 -11.18
N ASP A 93 5.64 9.42 -12.49
CA ASP A 93 4.62 9.04 -13.46
C ASP A 93 4.45 7.53 -13.51
N VAL A 94 3.26 7.09 -13.90
CA VAL A 94 2.94 5.66 -14.03
C VAL A 94 3.60 5.13 -15.31
N LYS A 95 4.67 4.35 -15.18
CA LYS A 95 5.38 3.81 -16.35
C LYS A 95 4.59 2.69 -17.03
N GLN A 96 3.99 1.82 -16.23
CA GLN A 96 3.24 0.64 -16.72
C GLN A 96 1.84 0.60 -16.07
N PRO A 97 0.83 1.18 -16.74
CA PRO A 97 -0.53 1.28 -16.22
C PRO A 97 -1.14 -0.04 -15.73
N SER A 98 -0.97 -1.13 -16.47
CA SER A 98 -1.53 -2.44 -16.13
C SER A 98 -0.91 -3.03 -14.85
N LEU A 99 0.41 -2.91 -14.69
CA LEU A 99 1.11 -3.37 -13.49
C LEU A 99 0.82 -2.49 -12.28
N ALA A 100 0.76 -1.17 -12.48
CA ALA A 100 0.37 -0.23 -11.45
C ALA A 100 -1.06 -0.53 -10.94
N LEU A 101 -2.00 -0.78 -11.84
CA LEU A 101 -3.38 -1.11 -11.48
C LEU A 101 -3.46 -2.41 -10.67
N LYS A 102 -2.69 -3.45 -11.04
CA LYS A 102 -2.58 -4.69 -10.24
C LYS A 102 -2.08 -4.39 -8.83
N ALA A 103 -0.98 -3.65 -8.69
CA ALA A 103 -0.39 -3.34 -7.39
C ALA A 103 -1.34 -2.50 -6.51
N VAL A 104 -1.99 -1.50 -7.10
CA VAL A 104 -2.95 -0.63 -6.42
C VAL A 104 -4.18 -1.43 -6.00
N LYS A 105 -4.70 -2.33 -6.84
CA LYS A 105 -5.81 -3.23 -6.49
C LYS A 105 -5.46 -4.10 -5.28
N TYR A 106 -4.26 -4.69 -5.27
CA TYR A 106 -3.77 -5.42 -4.09
C TYR A 106 -3.71 -4.54 -2.83
N ALA A 107 -3.13 -3.34 -2.94
CA ALA A 107 -3.06 -2.41 -1.81
C ALA A 107 -4.44 -1.97 -1.31
N ALA A 108 -5.37 -1.70 -2.22
CA ALA A 108 -6.72 -1.26 -1.91
C ALA A 108 -7.53 -2.38 -1.24
N SER A 109 -7.48 -3.61 -1.77
CA SER A 109 -8.12 -4.76 -1.12
C SER A 109 -7.55 -5.04 0.27
N SER A 110 -6.22 -4.95 0.41
CA SER A 110 -5.51 -5.10 1.69
C SER A 110 -5.92 -4.00 2.69
N TRP A 111 -6.16 -2.80 2.20
CA TRP A 111 -6.65 -1.67 3.00
C TRP A 111 -8.11 -1.85 3.41
N LEU A 112 -8.98 -2.32 2.51
CA LEU A 112 -10.39 -2.62 2.79
C LEU A 112 -10.56 -3.66 3.89
N VAL A 113 -9.78 -4.75 3.85
CA VAL A 113 -9.82 -5.76 4.92
C VAL A 113 -9.49 -5.13 6.27
N ARG A 114 -8.45 -4.29 6.34
CA ARG A 114 -8.07 -3.60 7.58
C ARG A 114 -9.09 -2.55 8.02
N ALA A 115 -9.68 -1.82 7.08
CA ALA A 115 -10.75 -0.88 7.37
C ALA A 115 -11.93 -1.62 8.03
N LYS A 116 -12.39 -2.72 7.44
CA LYS A 116 -13.49 -3.56 7.98
C LYS A 116 -13.18 -4.22 9.33
N MET A 117 -11.92 -4.58 9.58
CA MET A 117 -11.51 -5.10 10.90
C MET A 117 -11.62 -4.03 12.01
N GLY A 118 -11.52 -2.76 11.65
CA GLY A 118 -11.62 -1.63 12.56
C GLY A 118 -10.29 -1.28 13.23
N ILE A 119 -9.94 0.01 13.21
CA ILE A 119 -8.65 0.50 13.72
C ILE A 119 -8.45 0.22 15.20
N ALA A 120 -9.49 0.35 16.03
CA ALA A 120 -9.42 0.12 17.46
C ALA A 120 -9.21 -1.36 17.81
N HIS A 121 -9.66 -2.27 16.95
CA HIS A 121 -9.36 -3.69 17.11
C HIS A 121 -7.91 -3.98 16.73
N LEU A 122 -7.50 -3.55 15.53
CA LEU A 122 -6.14 -3.75 15.04
C LEU A 122 -5.10 -3.15 15.97
N GLN A 123 -5.34 -1.96 16.53
CA GLN A 123 -4.45 -1.33 17.50
C GLN A 123 -4.27 -2.15 18.79
N ARG A 124 -5.32 -2.87 19.23
CA ARG A 124 -5.27 -3.71 20.43
C ARG A 124 -4.55 -5.04 20.20
N THR A 125 -4.61 -5.59 18.99
CA THR A 125 -3.99 -6.88 18.67
C THR A 125 -2.65 -6.77 17.93
N ALA A 126 -2.31 -5.57 17.44
CA ALA A 126 -1.10 -5.25 16.67
C ALA A 126 0.18 -5.91 17.22
N ALA A 127 0.44 -5.73 18.51
CA ALA A 127 1.68 -6.19 19.14
C ALA A 127 1.78 -7.71 19.31
N LEU A 128 0.66 -8.44 19.23
CA LEU A 128 0.58 -9.88 19.47
C LEU A 128 0.47 -10.67 18.16
N GLU A 129 -0.21 -10.11 17.16
CA GLU A 129 -0.59 -10.84 15.95
C GLU A 129 0.23 -10.46 14.72
N TYR A 130 0.91 -9.31 14.71
CA TYR A 130 1.53 -8.79 13.50
C TYR A 130 3.04 -8.63 13.64
N GLY A 131 3.76 -9.36 12.79
CA GLY A 131 5.19 -9.21 12.67
C GLY A 131 5.59 -7.83 12.11
N GLY A 132 6.86 -7.47 12.32
CA GLY A 132 7.40 -6.20 11.84
C GLY A 132 7.27 -5.96 10.32
N HIS A 133 7.27 -7.03 9.52
CA HIS A 133 7.10 -6.91 8.07
C HIS A 133 5.72 -6.37 7.68
N VAL A 134 4.69 -6.55 8.52
CA VAL A 134 3.35 -6.00 8.29
C VAL A 134 3.37 -4.47 8.31
N LEU A 135 4.20 -3.85 9.17
CA LEU A 135 4.42 -2.39 9.13
C LEU A 135 4.99 -1.94 7.80
N VAL A 136 5.98 -2.67 7.30
CA VAL A 136 6.68 -2.32 6.06
C VAL A 136 5.71 -2.41 4.89
N THR A 137 4.95 -3.49 4.77
CA THR A 137 3.92 -3.63 3.74
C THR A 137 2.83 -2.57 3.86
N ALA A 138 2.38 -2.28 5.09
CA ALA A 138 1.38 -1.24 5.33
C ALA A 138 1.88 0.15 4.93
N TYR A 139 3.13 0.47 5.24
CA TYR A 139 3.80 1.69 4.80
C TYR A 139 3.88 1.80 3.28
N GLU A 140 4.36 0.74 2.61
CA GLU A 140 4.45 0.68 1.14
C GLU A 140 3.08 0.85 0.49
N GLY A 141 2.07 0.12 0.98
CA GLY A 141 0.70 0.23 0.52
C GLY A 141 0.14 1.64 0.71
N ALA A 142 0.40 2.27 1.86
CA ALA A 142 -0.04 3.65 2.12
C ALA A 142 0.53 4.65 1.11
N LEU A 143 1.83 4.54 0.80
CA LEU A 143 2.47 5.39 -0.20
C LEU A 143 1.89 5.17 -1.60
N ILE A 144 1.71 3.92 -2.02
CA ILE A 144 1.16 3.57 -3.34
C ILE A 144 -0.27 4.09 -3.50
N LEU A 145 -1.12 3.85 -2.50
CA LEU A 145 -2.52 4.30 -2.53
C LEU A 145 -2.61 5.82 -2.52
N SER A 146 -1.79 6.47 -1.70
CA SER A 146 -1.73 7.93 -1.62
C SER A 146 -1.29 8.56 -2.94
N TRP A 147 -0.22 8.03 -3.54
CA TRP A 147 0.27 8.44 -4.85
C TRP A 147 -0.80 8.27 -5.93
N TRP A 148 -1.43 7.10 -6.01
CA TRP A 148 -2.47 6.81 -6.99
C TRP A 148 -3.66 7.76 -6.88
N LEU A 149 -4.20 7.93 -5.67
CA LEU A 149 -5.34 8.81 -5.42
C LEU A 149 -5.03 10.28 -5.72
N THR A 150 -3.79 10.71 -5.42
CA THR A 150 -3.33 12.08 -5.73
C THR A 150 -3.25 12.29 -7.25
N LYS A 151 -2.59 11.38 -7.99
CA LYS A 151 -2.50 11.46 -9.46
C LYS A 151 -3.88 11.40 -10.14
N ARG A 152 -4.83 10.64 -9.58
CA ARG A 152 -6.21 10.57 -10.11
C ARG A 152 -7.06 11.80 -9.81
N SER A 153 -6.71 12.54 -8.76
CA SER A 153 -7.45 13.73 -8.34
C SER A 153 -6.87 15.02 -8.93
N ASP A 154 -5.70 14.95 -9.58
CA ASP A 154 -5.06 16.09 -10.25
C ASP A 154 -5.88 16.50 -11.49
N PRO A 155 -6.45 17.72 -11.54
CA PRO A 155 -7.23 18.20 -12.68
C PRO A 155 -6.33 18.65 -13.86
N HIS A 156 -5.03 18.88 -13.62
CA HIS A 156 -4.07 19.35 -14.62
C HIS A 156 -3.33 18.21 -15.32
N HIS A 157 -3.18 17.06 -14.65
CA HIS A 157 -2.77 15.81 -15.29
C HIS A 157 -3.99 14.94 -15.52
N HIS A 158 -4.46 14.89 -16.78
CA HIS A 158 -5.39 13.86 -17.21
C HIS A 158 -4.70 12.49 -17.14
N PHE A 159 -4.71 11.89 -15.95
CA PHE A 159 -4.38 10.49 -15.75
C PHE A 159 -5.48 9.65 -16.39
N THR A 160 -5.46 9.59 -17.71
CA THR A 160 -6.41 8.81 -18.51
C THR A 160 -5.78 7.47 -18.79
N LEU A 161 -6.26 6.45 -18.08
CA LEU A 161 -5.96 5.07 -18.43
C LEU A 161 -6.66 4.74 -19.76
N PRO A 162 -6.04 3.93 -20.63
CA PRO A 162 -6.72 3.44 -21.82
C PRO A 162 -8.07 2.77 -21.48
N ASP A 163 -9.06 2.91 -22.36
CA ASP A 163 -10.43 2.40 -22.15
C ASP A 163 -10.48 0.90 -21.83
N GLU A 164 -9.48 0.12 -22.27
CA GLU A 164 -9.35 -1.30 -21.95
C GLU A 164 -9.26 -1.61 -20.45
N TYR A 165 -8.92 -0.62 -19.61
CA TYR A 165 -8.84 -0.75 -18.15
C TYR A 165 -10.07 -0.19 -17.43
N ALA A 166 -11.10 0.30 -18.14
CA ALA A 166 -12.25 0.97 -17.54
C ALA A 166 -12.94 0.10 -16.47
N ASP A 167 -13.14 -1.19 -16.74
CA ASP A 167 -13.76 -2.12 -15.81
C ASP A 167 -12.92 -2.34 -14.54
N ASP A 168 -11.60 -2.49 -14.69
CA ASP A 168 -10.70 -2.64 -13.53
C ASP A 168 -10.63 -1.36 -12.69
N VAL A 169 -10.69 -0.20 -13.33
CA VAL A 169 -10.74 1.11 -12.65
C VAL A 169 -12.06 1.27 -11.91
N ALA A 170 -13.19 0.90 -12.52
CA ALA A 170 -14.50 0.95 -11.88
C ALA A 170 -14.57 0.01 -10.66
N ALA A 171 -14.05 -1.21 -10.78
CA ALA A 171 -13.95 -2.14 -9.66
C ALA A 171 -13.04 -1.59 -8.53
N LEU A 172 -11.95 -0.92 -8.89
CA LEU A 172 -11.08 -0.27 -7.92
C LEU A 172 -11.78 0.93 -7.23
N ASP A 173 -12.57 1.70 -7.96
CA ASP A 173 -13.36 2.80 -7.40
C ASP A 173 -14.46 2.32 -6.44
N GLU A 174 -15.03 1.16 -6.69
CA GLU A 174 -15.92 0.49 -5.74
C GLU A 174 -15.18 0.14 -4.44
N ILE A 175 -13.99 -0.46 -4.53
CA ILE A 175 -13.16 -0.76 -3.35
C ILE A 175 -12.83 0.52 -2.57
N PHE A 176 -12.42 1.59 -3.25
CA PHE A 176 -12.12 2.86 -2.57
C PHE A 176 -13.35 3.45 -1.86
N ARG A 177 -14.51 3.39 -2.50
CA ARG A 177 -15.77 3.87 -1.92
C ARG A 177 -16.11 3.12 -0.64
N ASP A 178 -16.00 1.80 -0.66
CA ASP A 178 -16.20 0.94 0.51
C ASP A 178 -15.22 1.29 1.63
N VAL A 179 -13.93 1.39 1.29
CA VAL A 179 -12.88 1.76 2.27
C VAL A 179 -13.20 3.11 2.92
N LEU A 180 -13.52 4.12 2.12
CA LEU A 180 -13.77 5.47 2.63
C LEU A 180 -15.03 5.50 3.50
N ALA A 181 -16.07 4.72 3.19
CA ALA A 181 -17.25 4.59 4.04
C ALA A 181 -16.91 3.95 5.40
N GLU A 182 -16.15 2.85 5.39
CA GLU A 182 -15.72 2.17 6.62
C GLU A 182 -14.85 3.05 7.52
N ILE A 183 -13.95 3.84 6.93
CA ILE A 183 -13.03 4.73 7.66
C ILE A 183 -13.74 5.97 8.20
N GLU A 184 -14.75 6.46 7.49
CA GLU A 184 -15.62 7.56 7.92
C GLU A 184 -16.49 7.15 9.11
N GLU A 185 -17.09 5.95 9.08
CA GLU A 185 -17.83 5.39 10.22
C GLU A 185 -16.95 5.27 11.48
N GLN A 186 -15.65 5.04 11.30
CA GLN A 186 -14.66 4.98 12.38
C GLN A 186 -14.13 6.36 12.85
N GLY A 187 -14.58 7.46 12.25
CA GLY A 187 -14.15 8.82 12.59
C GLY A 187 -12.67 9.10 12.31
N ILE A 188 -12.06 8.35 11.38
CA ILE A 188 -10.66 8.55 10.98
C ILE A 188 -10.56 9.61 9.87
N PHE A 189 -11.56 9.64 9.01
CA PHE A 189 -11.72 10.55 7.90
C PHE A 189 -13.11 11.20 8.00
N ASP A 190 -13.21 12.43 7.52
CA ASP A 190 -14.46 13.16 7.43
C ASP A 190 -14.52 13.77 6.04
N ARG A 191 -15.49 13.32 5.23
CA ARG A 191 -15.69 13.80 3.85
C ARG A 191 -16.00 15.29 3.78
N MET A 192 -16.49 15.88 4.87
CA MET A 192 -16.86 17.29 4.95
C MET A 192 -15.64 18.19 5.16
N ASN A 193 -14.49 17.62 5.55
CA ASN A 193 -13.24 18.37 5.66
C ASN A 193 -12.53 18.47 4.30
N VAL A 194 -11.86 19.60 4.04
CA VAL A 194 -11.07 19.87 2.81
C VAL A 194 -9.75 19.07 2.76
N THR A 195 -9.74 17.87 3.34
CA THR A 195 -8.55 17.03 3.35
C THR A 195 -8.40 16.35 1.99
N PRO A 196 -7.24 16.49 1.30
CA PRO A 196 -7.04 15.80 0.03
C PRO A 196 -7.18 14.28 0.18
N VAL A 197 -7.94 13.65 -0.72
CA VAL A 197 -8.24 12.20 -0.68
C VAL A 197 -6.96 11.35 -0.67
N GLY A 198 -5.90 11.83 -1.34
CA GLY A 198 -4.59 11.20 -1.33
C GLY A 198 -3.96 11.05 0.06
N THR A 199 -4.34 11.85 1.06
CA THR A 199 -3.79 11.74 2.43
C THR A 199 -4.49 10.68 3.27
N VAL A 200 -5.67 10.21 2.88
CA VAL A 200 -6.49 9.30 3.70
C VAL A 200 -5.79 7.96 4.00
N PRO A 201 -5.14 7.28 3.03
CA PRO A 201 -4.37 6.07 3.33
C PRO A 201 -3.25 6.32 4.35
N LEU A 202 -2.54 7.45 4.22
CA LEU A 202 -1.43 7.81 5.11
C LEU A 202 -1.93 8.00 6.54
N ARG A 203 -3.01 8.76 6.73
CA ARG A 203 -3.61 9.00 8.05
C ARG A 203 -4.13 7.72 8.70
N PHE A 204 -4.77 6.85 7.91
CA PHE A 204 -5.25 5.55 8.39
C PHE A 204 -4.10 4.70 8.94
N TYR A 205 -3.05 4.50 8.12
CA TYR A 205 -1.92 3.67 8.53
C TYR A 205 -1.07 4.33 9.62
N ARG A 206 -0.95 5.66 9.62
CA ARG A 206 -0.29 6.41 10.69
C ARG A 206 -0.96 6.20 12.04
N LYS A 207 -2.30 6.26 12.09
CA LYS A 207 -3.07 5.95 13.32
C LYS A 207 -2.90 4.48 13.69
N LEU A 208 -2.96 3.57 12.72
CA LEU A 208 -2.81 2.14 12.96
C LEU A 208 -1.47 1.81 13.63
N MET A 209 -0.39 2.50 13.25
CA MET A 209 0.98 2.23 13.70
C MET A 209 1.33 2.79 15.09
N VAL A 210 0.51 3.68 15.68
CA VAL A 210 0.79 4.34 16.98
C VAL A 210 1.12 3.35 18.13
N PRO A 211 0.37 2.25 18.35
CA PRO A 211 0.62 1.35 19.47
C PRO A 211 1.62 0.23 19.18
N TRP A 212 2.29 0.23 18.02
CA TRP A 212 3.14 -0.91 17.63
C TRP A 212 4.47 -0.89 18.39
N VAL A 213 4.86 -2.05 18.91
CA VAL A 213 6.04 -2.24 19.78
C VAL A 213 7.39 -2.18 19.05
N TRP A 214 7.38 -2.08 17.72
CA TRP A 214 8.61 -2.12 16.91
C TRP A 214 9.28 -0.75 16.89
N GLY A 215 10.56 -0.67 17.28
CA GLY A 215 11.27 0.61 17.45
C GLY A 215 11.38 1.50 16.20
N TYR A 216 11.15 0.97 15.00
CA TYR A 216 11.12 1.75 13.76
C TYR A 216 9.71 2.23 13.36
N SER A 217 8.67 1.94 14.15
CA SER A 217 7.30 2.42 13.90
C SER A 217 7.21 3.95 13.96
N SER A 218 7.98 4.59 14.84
CA SER A 218 8.11 6.05 14.93
C SER A 218 8.69 6.63 13.64
N THR A 219 9.82 6.08 13.17
CA THR A 219 10.47 6.51 11.92
C THR A 219 9.55 6.32 10.71
N ILE A 220 8.81 5.21 10.62
CA ILE A 220 7.83 5.02 9.55
C ILE A 220 6.68 6.03 9.67
N GLY A 221 6.21 6.29 10.89
CA GLY A 221 5.18 7.29 11.17
C GLY A 221 5.58 8.69 10.71
N GLU A 222 6.78 9.14 11.06
CA GLU A 222 7.34 10.42 10.61
C GLU A 222 7.41 10.51 9.09
N ARG A 223 7.81 9.43 8.42
CA ARG A 223 7.85 9.38 6.95
C ARG A 223 6.47 9.49 6.31
N LEU A 224 5.44 8.88 6.91
CA LEU A 224 4.07 9.03 6.46
C LEU A 224 3.57 10.47 6.65
N ASP A 225 3.94 11.11 7.77
CA ASP A 225 3.58 12.49 8.06
C ASP A 225 4.24 13.45 7.05
N HIS A 226 5.53 13.26 6.74
CA HIS A 226 6.24 14.02 5.70
C HIS A 226 5.60 13.85 4.31
N PHE A 227 5.29 12.61 3.92
CA PHE A 227 4.65 12.37 2.63
C PHE A 227 3.24 12.96 2.56
N SER A 228 2.51 12.95 3.68
CA SER A 228 1.17 13.57 3.77
C SER A 228 1.24 15.08 3.57
N GLN A 229 2.22 15.75 4.18
CA GLN A 229 2.42 17.18 3.97
C GLN A 229 2.66 17.50 2.49
N ARG A 230 3.46 16.67 1.82
CA ARG A 230 3.74 16.83 0.40
C ARG A 230 2.51 16.65 -0.49
N VAL A 231 1.65 15.68 -0.19
CA VAL A 231 0.38 15.49 -0.91
C VAL A 231 -0.53 16.70 -0.76
N ILE A 232 -0.55 17.33 0.42
CA ILE A 232 -1.32 18.54 0.68
C ILE A 232 -0.80 19.71 -0.15
N GLU A 233 0.52 19.91 -0.20
CA GLU A 233 1.16 20.94 -1.03
C GLU A 233 0.79 20.79 -2.51
N LEU A 234 0.89 19.57 -3.04
CA LEU A 234 0.57 19.28 -4.45
C LEU A 234 -0.92 19.45 -4.78
N SER A 235 -1.79 19.32 -3.79
CA SER A 235 -3.24 19.52 -3.98
C SER A 235 -3.67 20.98 -3.84
N SER A 236 -2.76 21.87 -3.40
CA SER A 236 -3.02 23.30 -3.17
C SER A 236 -2.51 24.20 -4.31
N THR A 237 -1.76 23.63 -5.26
CA THR A 237 -1.23 24.30 -6.46
C THR A 237 -2.10 24.04 -7.67
#